data_AF-A0AAD8ALP4-F1
#
_entry.id   AF-A0AAD8ALP4-F1
#
_cell.length_a   1.000
_cell.length_b   1.000
_cell.length_c   1.000
_cell.angle_alpha   90.00
_cell.angle_beta   90.00
_cell.angle_gamma   90.00
#
_symmetry.space_group_name_H-M   'P 1'
#
loop_
_entity.id
_entity.type
_entity.pdbx_description
1 polymer ?
#
loop_
_entity_poly.entity_id
_entity_poly.type
_entity_poly.pdbx_seq_one_letter_code
_entity_poly.pdbx_strand_id
1 'polypeptide(L)'
;MEPLFSLLFAMGVSSVAELDDNYYDIVGKLPTEIAIMILRNLDSTTLLSASRVSRRWFALCRSDLILKTRVKAEIRRQRIQRITPPRAEINRSTQNVYQPFAALNGLQQRQLTFVR
;
A
#
# COMPACT_ATOMS: atom_id res chain seq x y z
N MET A 1 24.69 -18.42 -5.92
CA MET A 1 24.21 -19.32 -4.84
C MET A 1 22.81 -18.84 -4.51
N GLU A 2 21.77 -19.59 -4.83
CA GLU A 2 20.39 -19.27 -4.48
C GLU A 2 20.22 -19.44 -2.97
N PRO A 3 20.25 -18.36 -2.16
CA PRO A 3 20.27 -18.47 -0.70
C PRO A 3 18.96 -19.08 -0.17
N LEU A 4 17.88 -18.89 -0.93
CA LEU A 4 16.56 -19.42 -0.61
C LEU A 4 16.52 -20.94 -0.73
N PHE A 5 17.14 -21.53 -1.76
CA PHE A 5 17.19 -22.99 -1.90
C PHE A 5 17.98 -23.66 -0.77
N SER A 6 19.07 -23.04 -0.33
CA SER A 6 19.87 -23.56 0.80
C SER A 6 19.08 -23.49 2.12
N LEU A 7 18.32 -22.41 2.33
CA LEU A 7 17.46 -22.27 3.51
C LEU A 7 16.30 -23.28 3.48
N LEU A 8 15.67 -23.48 2.32
CA LEU A 8 14.61 -24.47 2.14
C LEU A 8 15.13 -25.89 2.41
N PHE A 9 16.28 -26.24 1.85
CA PHE A 9 16.89 -27.53 2.11
C PHE A 9 17.20 -27.74 3.60
N ALA A 10 17.74 -26.72 4.29
CA ALA A 10 17.98 -26.77 5.73
C ALA A 10 16.68 -26.90 6.57
N MET A 11 15.54 -26.45 6.05
CA MET A 11 14.22 -26.65 6.65
C MET A 11 13.57 -27.99 6.26
N GLY A 12 14.30 -28.89 5.59
CA GLY A 12 13.83 -30.24 5.25
C GLY A 12 13.00 -30.33 3.97
N VAL A 13 13.03 -29.30 3.12
CA VAL A 13 12.25 -29.29 1.87
C VAL A 13 13.06 -29.96 0.76
N SER A 14 12.57 -31.09 0.25
CA SER A 14 13.30 -31.89 -0.76
C SER A 14 12.85 -31.64 -2.21
N SER A 15 11.70 -30.98 -2.42
CA SER A 15 11.14 -30.75 -3.76
C SER A 15 10.23 -29.52 -3.82
N VAL A 16 10.27 -28.80 -4.95
CA VAL A 16 9.33 -27.72 -5.30
C VAL A 16 7.90 -28.25 -5.58
N ALA A 17 7.72 -29.56 -5.72
CA ALA A 17 6.39 -30.14 -5.98
C ALA A 17 5.52 -30.34 -4.71
N GLU A 18 6.10 -30.27 -3.50
CA GLU A 18 5.36 -30.47 -2.23
C GLU A 18 4.81 -29.17 -1.62
N LEU A 19 4.87 -28.09 -2.40
CA LEU A 19 4.56 -26.74 -1.95
C LEU A 19 3.05 -26.50 -2.04
N ASP A 20 2.30 -27.14 -1.14
CA ASP A 20 0.92 -26.75 -0.88
C ASP A 20 0.91 -25.27 -0.42
N ASP A 21 -0.16 -24.53 -0.65
CA ASP A 21 -0.21 -23.07 -0.40
C ASP A 21 0.00 -22.74 1.11
N ASN A 22 -0.26 -23.72 1.98
CA ASN A 22 0.02 -23.70 3.41
C ASN A 22 1.48 -24.01 3.78
N TYR A 23 2.27 -24.56 2.87
CA TYR A 23 3.66 -24.92 3.10
C TYR A 23 4.52 -23.66 3.28
N TYR A 24 4.24 -22.61 2.51
CA TYR A 24 5.02 -21.37 2.45
C TYR A 24 4.56 -20.25 3.38
N ASP A 25 3.74 -20.52 4.39
CA ASP A 25 3.46 -19.51 5.41
C ASP A 25 4.63 -19.40 6.40
N ILE A 26 5.73 -18.77 5.96
CA ILE A 26 6.96 -18.59 6.75
C ILE A 26 6.61 -17.84 8.03
N VAL A 27 5.89 -16.71 7.94
CA VAL A 27 5.62 -15.86 9.12
C VAL A 27 4.56 -16.48 10.03
N GLY A 28 3.52 -17.10 9.48
CA GLY A 28 2.44 -17.69 10.26
C GLY A 28 2.86 -18.93 11.05
N LYS A 29 3.87 -19.67 10.56
CA LYS A 29 4.46 -20.84 11.24
C LYS A 29 5.51 -20.49 12.28
N LEU A 30 6.05 -19.26 12.28
CA LEU A 30 7.01 -18.84 13.29
C LEU A 30 6.36 -18.72 14.69
N PRO A 31 7.15 -18.87 15.75
CA PRO A 31 6.77 -18.42 17.09
C PRO A 31 6.31 -16.96 17.07
N THR A 32 5.31 -16.67 17.90
CA THR A 32 4.60 -15.38 17.90
C THR A 32 5.56 -14.19 18.05
N GLU A 33 6.57 -14.33 18.90
CA GLU A 33 7.56 -13.32 19.22
C GLU A 33 8.41 -12.95 17.98
N ILE A 34 8.89 -13.97 17.26
CA ILE A 34 9.71 -13.78 16.05
C ILE A 34 8.87 -13.19 14.92
N ALA A 35 7.64 -13.67 14.75
CA ALA A 35 6.72 -13.12 13.76
C ALA A 35 6.41 -11.64 14.05
N ILE A 36 6.16 -11.27 15.31
CA ILE A 36 5.96 -9.88 15.72
C ILE A 36 7.20 -9.03 15.41
N MET A 37 8.41 -9.52 15.68
CA MET A 37 9.65 -8.79 15.36
C MET A 37 9.76 -8.49 13.86
N ILE A 38 9.46 -9.45 13.00
CA ILE A 38 9.45 -9.25 11.54
C ILE A 38 8.38 -8.21 11.16
N LEU A 39 7.15 -8.38 11.65
CA LEU A 39 6.03 -7.48 11.35
C LEU A 39 6.27 -6.03 11.82
N ARG A 40 7.04 -5.82 12.90
CA ARG A 40 7.39 -4.48 13.39
C ARG A 40 8.27 -3.69 12.43
N ASN A 41 9.05 -4.37 11.59
CA ASN A 41 9.92 -3.75 10.59
C ASN A 41 9.16 -3.30 9.34
N LEU A 42 7.91 -3.75 9.15
CA LEU A 42 7.09 -3.34 8.02
C LEU A 42 6.58 -1.91 8.19
N ASP A 43 6.42 -1.18 7.09
CA ASP A 43 5.70 0.10 7.07
C ASP A 43 4.19 -0.10 7.32
N SER A 44 3.48 0.96 7.67
CA SER A 44 2.07 0.83 8.09
C SER A 44 1.13 0.35 6.98
N THR A 45 1.45 0.65 5.71
CA THR A 45 0.67 0.19 4.55
C THR A 45 0.87 -1.29 4.30
N THR A 46 2.12 -1.75 4.24
CA THR A 46 2.46 -3.16 4.08
C THR A 46 1.98 -3.99 5.26
N LEU A 47 2.06 -3.46 6.48
CA LEU A 47 1.53 -4.10 7.68
C LEU A 47 0.01 -4.30 7.61
N LEU A 48 -0.74 -3.32 7.09
CA LEU A 48 -2.19 -3.49 6.88
C LEU A 48 -2.47 -4.58 5.82
N SER A 49 -1.71 -4.62 4.72
CA SER A 49 -1.82 -5.69 3.72
C SER A 49 -1.50 -7.07 4.30
N ALA A 50 -0.41 -7.17 5.08
CA ALA A 50 -0.01 -8.38 5.79
C ALA A 50 -1.13 -8.92 6.70
N SER A 51 -1.83 -8.02 7.40
CA SER A 51 -2.96 -8.40 8.25
C SER A 51 -4.14 -9.05 7.52
N ARG A 52 -4.21 -8.93 6.18
CA ARG A 52 -5.28 -9.48 5.33
C ARG A 52 -4.91 -10.83 4.69
N VAL A 53 -3.66 -11.28 4.84
CA VAL A 53 -3.15 -12.52 4.20
C VAL A 53 -3.89 -13.75 4.72
N SER A 54 -3.99 -13.92 6.04
CA SER A 54 -4.71 -15.03 6.65
C SER A 54 -5.19 -14.68 8.06
N ARG A 55 -6.06 -15.53 8.64
CA ARG A 55 -6.50 -15.37 10.04
C ARG A 55 -5.33 -15.42 11.02
N ARG A 56 -4.31 -16.23 10.74
CA ARG A 56 -3.10 -16.33 11.55
C ARG A 56 -2.30 -15.03 11.52
N TRP A 57 -2.07 -14.47 10.33
CA TRP A 57 -1.41 -13.17 10.17
C TRP A 57 -2.18 -12.03 10.85
N PHE A 58 -3.51 -12.04 10.74
CA PHE A 58 -4.35 -11.08 11.44
C PHE A 58 -4.22 -11.20 12.96
N ALA A 59 -4.18 -12.42 13.50
CA ALA A 59 -3.96 -12.66 14.92
C ALA A 59 -2.60 -12.13 15.37
N LEU A 60 -1.52 -12.41 14.63
CA LEU A 60 -0.17 -11.90 14.91
C LEU A 60 -0.13 -10.36 14.94
N CYS A 61 -0.79 -9.69 14.00
CA CYS A 61 -0.89 -8.23 13.99
C CYS A 61 -1.66 -7.66 15.20
N ARG A 62 -2.50 -8.46 15.87
CA ARG A 62 -3.26 -8.06 17.06
C ARG A 62 -2.60 -8.44 18.39
N SER A 63 -1.67 -9.41 18.36
CA SER A 63 -0.95 -9.88 19.54
C SER A 63 -0.02 -8.83 20.15
N ASP A 64 0.45 -7.87 19.35
CA ASP A 64 1.27 -6.75 19.82
C ASP A 64 0.50 -5.42 19.82
N LEU A 65 0.64 -4.63 20.89
CA LEU A 65 -0.08 -3.36 21.04
C LEU A 65 0.36 -2.33 20.00
N ILE A 66 1.65 -2.29 19.64
CA ILE A 66 2.19 -1.34 18.68
C ILE A 66 1.67 -1.69 17.28
N LEU A 67 1.78 -2.95 16.87
CA LEU A 67 1.24 -3.43 15.58
C LEU A 67 -0.27 -3.14 15.46
N LYS A 68 -1.04 -3.50 16.47
CA LYS A 68 -2.50 -3.27 16.50
C LYS A 68 -2.84 -1.78 16.32
N THR A 69 -2.09 -0.91 16.99
CA THR A 69 -2.30 0.54 16.92
C THR A 69 -1.97 1.08 15.52
N ARG A 70 -0.86 0.63 14.92
CA ARG A 70 -0.45 1.03 13.56
C ARG A 70 -1.46 0.58 12.51
N VAL A 71 -1.93 -0.67 12.58
CA VAL A 71 -2.97 -1.19 11.67
C VAL A 71 -4.26 -0.37 11.77
N LYS A 72 -4.72 -0.06 12.99
CA LYS A 72 -5.91 0.78 13.19
C LYS A 72 -5.73 2.20 12.64
N ALA A 73 -4.58 2.81 12.89
CA ALA A 73 -4.25 4.14 12.38
C ALA A 73 -4.27 4.16 10.84
N GLU A 74 -3.71 3.14 10.20
CA GLU A 74 -3.71 3.02 8.74
C GLU A 74 -5.12 2.85 8.17
N ILE A 75 -5.97 2.02 8.78
CA ILE A 75 -7.37 1.89 8.38
C ILE A 75 -8.10 3.23 8.50
N ARG A 76 -7.86 3.97 9.59
CA ARG A 76 -8.44 5.30 9.80
C ARG A 76 -7.97 6.28 8.72
N ARG A 77 -6.67 6.28 8.39
CA ARG A 77 -6.08 7.11 7.34
C ARG A 77 -6.73 6.83 5.99
N GLN A 78 -6.83 5.55 5.59
CA GLN A 78 -7.46 5.15 4.33
C GLN A 78 -8.94 5.54 4.26
N ARG A 79 -9.67 5.47 5.37
CA ARG A 79 -11.07 5.94 5.43
C ARG A 79 -11.18 7.45 5.22
N ILE A 80 -10.35 8.24 5.89
CA ILE A 80 -10.35 9.70 5.75
C ILE A 80 -10.03 10.09 4.30
N GLN A 81 -9.02 9.48 3.69
CA GLN A 81 -8.65 9.74 2.29
C GLN A 81 -9.76 9.39 1.29
N ARG A 82 -10.57 8.36 1.58
CA ARG A 82 -11.73 8.00 0.74
C ARG A 82 -12.88 8.99 0.87
N ILE A 83 -13.08 9.57 2.07
CA ILE A 83 -14.17 10.52 2.34
C ILE A 83 -13.79 11.93 1.86
N THR A 84 -12.53 12.31 2.08
CA THR A 84 -11.98 13.61 1.70
C THR A 84 -10.90 13.36 0.65
N PRO A 85 -11.24 13.35 -0.65
CA PRO A 85 -10.24 13.26 -1.68
C PRO A 85 -9.24 14.42 -1.50
N PRO A 86 -7.95 14.22 -1.79
CA PRO A 86 -6.97 15.29 -1.73
C PRO A 86 -7.52 16.49 -2.50
N ARG A 87 -7.58 17.65 -1.83
CA ARG A 87 -8.12 18.88 -2.40
C ARG A 87 -7.37 19.12 -3.70
N ALA A 88 -8.06 18.99 -4.83
CA ALA A 88 -7.47 19.32 -6.12
C ALA A 88 -7.03 20.77 -6.05
N GLU A 89 -5.72 21.00 -6.04
CA GLU A 89 -5.17 22.35 -6.14
C GLU A 89 -5.47 22.82 -7.55
N ILE A 90 -6.59 23.52 -7.71
CA ILE A 90 -6.88 24.24 -8.93
C ILE A 90 -5.84 25.35 -8.99
N ASN A 91 -4.73 25.07 -9.68
CA ASN A 91 -3.78 26.09 -10.14
C ASN A 91 -4.52 26.99 -11.13
N ARG A 92 -5.32 27.92 -10.58
CA ARG A 92 -5.84 29.04 -11.34
C ARG A 92 -4.62 29.87 -11.68
N SER A 93 -4.12 29.73 -12.90
CA SER A 93 -3.14 30.67 -13.45
C SER A 93 -3.73 32.06 -13.32
N THR A 94 -3.25 32.83 -12.34
CA THR A 94 -3.63 34.23 -12.11
C THR A 94 -2.86 35.17 -13.03
N GLN A 95 -2.49 34.71 -14.23
CA GLN A 95 -2.04 35.58 -15.30
C GLN A 95 -3.24 35.88 -16.20
N ASN A 96 -3.97 36.96 -15.88
CA ASN A 96 -4.62 37.89 -16.82
C ASN A 96 -5.75 38.68 -16.14
N VAL A 97 -5.48 39.28 -14.98
CA VAL A 97 -6.27 40.44 -14.53
C VAL A 97 -5.55 41.68 -15.00
N TYR A 98 -5.59 41.96 -16.30
CA TYR A 98 -5.42 43.28 -16.93
C TYR A 98 -5.52 43.11 -18.45
N GLN A 99 -6.74 42.99 -18.97
CA GLN A 99 -7.04 43.44 -20.34
C GLN A 99 -8.37 44.20 -20.31
N PRO A 100 -8.36 45.52 -20.59
CA PRO A 100 -9.59 46.30 -20.65
C PRO A 100 -10.40 45.88 -21.87
N PHE A 101 -11.72 46.01 -21.75
CA PHE A 101 -12.75 45.74 -22.75
C PHE A 101 -12.41 46.35 -24.12
N ALA A 102 -11.79 45.59 -25.02
CA ALA A 102 -11.59 46.00 -26.41
C ALA A 102 -11.27 44.81 -27.32
N ALA A 103 -12.28 44.01 -27.68
CA ALA A 103 -12.49 43.50 -29.04
C ALA A 103 -13.67 42.52 -29.02
N LEU A 104 -14.80 42.99 -29.55
CA LEU A 104 -15.90 42.15 -29.99
C LEU A 104 -15.44 41.22 -31.13
N ASN A 105 -16.01 40.01 -31.13
CA ASN A 105 -16.26 39.12 -32.25
C ASN A 105 -15.11 38.22 -32.76
N GLY A 106 -15.38 36.92 -32.73
CA GLY A 106 -14.84 35.96 -33.70
C GLY A 106 -14.09 34.77 -33.10
N LEU A 107 -14.76 33.62 -33.06
CA LEU A 107 -14.16 32.27 -33.14
C LEU A 107 -13.19 31.88 -32.01
N GLN A 108 -13.74 31.53 -30.84
CA GLN A 108 -13.00 30.70 -29.89
C GLN A 108 -12.98 29.26 -30.40
N GLN A 109 -12.01 28.92 -31.26
CA GLN A 109 -11.72 27.55 -31.65
C GLN A 109 -11.26 26.77 -30.41
N ARG A 110 -12.10 25.81 -29.98
CA ARG A 110 -11.72 24.81 -28.99
C ARG A 110 -10.66 23.89 -29.61
N GLN A 111 -9.39 24.12 -29.29
CA GLN A 111 -8.36 23.12 -29.54
C GLN A 111 -8.34 22.13 -28.37
N LEU A 112 -8.81 20.91 -28.65
CA LEU A 112 -8.61 19.73 -27.82
C LEU A 112 -7.27 19.11 -28.25
N THR A 113 -6.22 19.31 -27.45
CA THR A 113 -4.97 18.58 -27.64
C THR A 113 -5.03 17.26 -26.88
N PHE A 114 -5.07 16.17 -27.64
CA PHE A 114 -4.85 14.82 -27.14
C PHE A 114 -3.34 14.57 -27.14
N VAL A 115 -2.76 14.33 -25.97
CA VAL A 115 -1.33 13.94 -25.85
C VAL A 115 -1.26 12.42 -25.85
N ARG A 116 -0.36 11.89 -26.68
CA ARG A 116 -0.11 10.46 -26.93
C ARG A 116 0.75 9.83 -25.84
#